data_AF-A0A843M4W3-F1
#
_entry.id   AF-A0A843M4W3-F1
#
_cell.length_a   1.000
_cell.length_b   1.000
_cell.length_c   1.000
_cell.angle_alpha   90.00
_cell.angle_beta   90.00
_cell.angle_gamma   90.00
#
_symmetry.space_group_name_H-M   'P 1'
#
loop_
_entity.id
_entity.type
_entity.pdbx_description
1 polymer ?
#
loop_
_entity_poly.entity_id
_entity_poly.type
_entity_poly.pdbx_seq_one_letter_code
_entity_poly.pdbx_strand_id
1 'polypeptide(L)'
;MTDNSPRGCFSVVMVISMDWLDNIKMGQKLVGSFLLLAILLGIVAVVGYVEMKTINDGMTEMYYDRAVPLATLGDVDADFLYIRGNLYKYLSIPDQRAKTKNEINEYFSKINQNMDAYRATYLIDSEKEELARFDVKWAEFQKVVQDTLAQIDAGNEAEAVQSLGGGAMTKSREATGSTIDNLKAINVK
;
A
#
# COMPACT_ATOMS: atom_id res chain seq x y z
N MET A 1 6.45 74.92 -39.29
CA MET A 1 7.86 74.51 -39.50
C MET A 1 8.25 73.64 -38.31
N THR A 2 8.86 72.52 -38.62
CA THR A 2 9.02 71.29 -37.81
C THR A 2 9.94 71.49 -36.60
N ASP A 3 9.45 71.18 -35.41
CA ASP A 3 10.29 70.83 -34.26
C ASP A 3 10.35 69.29 -34.18
N ASN A 4 11.54 68.74 -34.42
CA ASN A 4 11.82 67.31 -34.47
C ASN A 4 12.82 66.99 -33.36
N SER A 5 12.31 66.53 -32.21
CA SER A 5 13.13 66.02 -31.11
C SER A 5 13.18 64.48 -31.15
N PRO A 6 14.36 63.85 -31.08
CA PRO A 6 14.44 62.41 -30.89
C PRO A 6 14.44 62.09 -29.38
N ARG A 7 13.42 61.36 -28.92
CA ARG A 7 13.41 60.69 -27.61
C ARG A 7 14.04 59.31 -27.74
N GLY A 8 15.34 59.22 -27.48
CA GLY A 8 16.03 57.96 -27.25
C GLY A 8 16.10 57.68 -25.75
N CYS A 9 15.17 56.89 -25.23
CA CYS A 9 15.21 56.38 -23.85
C CYS A 9 16.11 55.13 -23.83
N PHE A 10 17.34 55.26 -23.34
CA PHE A 10 18.26 54.13 -23.14
C PHE A 10 18.08 53.55 -21.72
N SER A 11 18.01 52.23 -21.66
CA SER A 11 17.79 51.41 -20.45
C SER A 11 18.66 51.80 -19.25
N VAL A 12 18.00 52.00 -18.11
CA VAL A 12 18.66 51.97 -16.79
C VAL A 12 18.89 50.52 -16.41
N VAL A 13 20.07 50.01 -16.73
CA VAL A 13 20.64 48.87 -16.00
C VAL A 13 21.13 49.44 -14.67
N MET A 14 20.50 49.03 -13.57
CA MET A 14 20.92 49.39 -12.23
C MET A 14 22.28 48.76 -11.94
N VAL A 15 23.36 49.50 -12.24
CA VAL A 15 24.71 49.15 -11.81
C VAL A 15 24.82 49.50 -10.33
N ILE A 16 24.86 48.48 -9.48
CA ILE A 16 25.16 48.64 -8.05
C ILE A 16 26.59 49.19 -7.96
N SER A 17 26.75 50.50 -7.73
CA SER A 17 28.06 51.11 -7.55
C SER A 17 28.68 50.60 -6.25
N MET A 18 29.88 50.02 -6.34
CA MET A 18 30.45 49.16 -5.32
C MET A 18 31.76 49.73 -4.74
N ASP A 19 31.75 51.03 -4.48
CA ASP A 19 32.89 51.81 -3.97
C ASP A 19 33.47 51.26 -2.66
N TRP A 20 32.66 50.51 -1.89
CA TRP A 20 33.06 49.86 -0.64
C TRP A 20 33.95 48.62 -0.84
N LEU A 21 33.85 47.95 -1.99
CA LEU A 21 34.72 46.83 -2.33
C LEU A 21 36.08 47.33 -2.83
N ASP A 22 36.16 48.51 -3.45
CA ASP A 22 37.40 49.00 -4.05
C ASP A 22 38.51 49.30 -3.04
N ASN A 23 38.15 49.58 -1.79
CA ASN A 23 39.09 49.89 -0.71
C ASN A 23 39.63 48.65 0.06
N ILE A 24 39.24 47.44 -0.35
CA ILE A 24 39.65 46.17 0.29
C ILE A 24 40.86 45.57 -0.42
N LYS A 25 41.83 45.01 0.33
CA LYS A 25 43.04 44.36 -0.24
C LYS A 25 42.64 43.20 -1.16
N MET A 26 43.34 43.04 -2.27
CA MET A 26 43.03 42.04 -3.30
C MET A 26 42.93 40.60 -2.75
N GLY A 27 43.79 40.22 -1.80
CA GLY A 27 43.71 38.91 -1.13
C GLY A 27 42.42 38.69 -0.33
N GLN A 28 41.88 39.74 0.30
CA GLN A 28 40.63 39.66 1.06
C GLN A 28 39.41 39.54 0.13
N LYS A 29 39.44 40.16 -1.06
CA LYS A 29 38.40 39.97 -2.09
C LYS A 29 38.34 38.51 -2.56
N LEU A 30 39.50 37.89 -2.77
CA LEU A 30 39.59 36.50 -3.21
C LEU A 30 39.13 35.51 -2.12
N VAL A 31 39.57 35.72 -0.86
CA VAL A 31 39.12 34.89 0.26
C VAL A 31 37.61 35.04 0.49
N GLY A 32 37.08 36.25 0.38
CA GLY A 32 35.64 36.52 0.52
C GLY A 32 34.80 35.79 -0.54
N SER A 33 35.24 35.77 -1.81
CA SER A 33 34.51 35.05 -2.87
C SER A 33 34.57 33.53 -2.67
N PHE A 34 35.70 32.97 -2.24
CA PHE A 34 35.82 31.55 -1.90
C PHE A 34 34.95 31.16 -0.69
N LEU A 35 34.90 31.99 0.35
CA LEU A 35 34.01 31.77 1.50
C LEU A 35 32.54 31.83 1.10
N LEU A 36 32.17 32.78 0.25
CA LEU A 36 30.80 32.88 -0.28
C LEU A 36 30.43 31.63 -1.09
N LEU A 37 31.32 31.15 -1.97
CA LEU A 37 31.12 29.89 -2.69
C LEU A 37 30.99 28.69 -1.73
N ALA A 38 31.82 28.62 -0.70
CA ALA A 38 31.76 27.55 0.30
C ALA A 38 30.42 27.55 1.05
N ILE A 39 29.88 28.73 1.40
CA ILE A 39 28.55 28.86 2.02
C ILE A 39 27.45 28.38 1.06
N LEU A 40 27.50 28.79 -0.21
CA LEU A 40 26.52 28.34 -1.21
C LEU A 40 26.54 26.81 -1.37
N LEU A 41 27.74 26.20 -1.43
CA LEU A 41 27.89 24.75 -1.46
C LEU A 41 27.34 24.07 -0.20
N GLY A 42 27.57 24.67 0.98
CA GLY A 42 27.02 24.19 2.24
C GLY A 42 25.49 24.19 2.26
N ILE A 43 24.86 25.26 1.75
CA ILE A 43 23.39 25.34 1.63
C ILE A 43 22.86 24.22 0.71
N VAL A 44 23.48 24.04 -0.46
CA VAL A 44 23.08 22.98 -1.40
C VAL A 44 23.25 21.60 -0.78
N ALA A 45 24.33 21.36 -0.03
CA ALA A 45 24.55 20.10 0.67
C ALA A 45 23.48 19.82 1.74
N VAL A 46 23.09 20.85 2.51
CA VAL A 46 22.03 20.72 3.53
C VAL A 46 20.67 20.44 2.88
N VAL A 47 20.31 21.17 1.82
CA VAL A 47 19.06 20.92 1.09
C VAL A 47 19.06 19.50 0.51
N GLY A 48 20.15 19.10 -0.14
CA GLY A 48 20.29 17.74 -0.66
C GLY A 48 20.15 16.67 0.41
N TYR A 49 20.71 16.90 1.61
CA TYR A 49 20.58 15.98 2.73
C TYR A 49 19.14 15.88 3.26
N VAL A 50 18.44 17.00 3.42
CA VAL A 50 17.05 17.03 3.91
C VAL A 50 16.12 16.31 2.93
N GLU A 51 16.23 16.60 1.64
CA GLU A 51 15.41 15.94 0.61
C GLU A 51 15.70 14.44 0.53
N MET A 52 16.98 14.04 0.60
CA MET A 52 17.36 12.62 0.60
C MET A 52 16.79 11.88 1.82
N LYS A 53 16.77 12.53 2.99
CA LYS A 53 16.15 11.97 4.20
C LYS A 53 14.65 11.77 4.01
N THR A 54 13.94 12.77 3.47
CA THR A 54 12.50 12.67 3.16
C THR A 54 12.21 11.52 2.20
N ILE A 55 13.02 11.38 1.14
CA ILE A 55 12.90 10.25 0.20
C ILE A 55 13.11 8.92 0.91
N ASN A 56 14.14 8.80 1.75
CA ASN A 56 14.43 7.55 2.46
C ASN A 56 13.32 7.16 3.44
N ASP A 57 12.78 8.12 4.18
CA ASP A 57 11.68 7.89 5.12
C ASP A 57 10.41 7.45 4.34
N GLY A 58 10.10 8.12 3.22
CA GLY A 58 8.99 7.72 2.34
C GLY A 58 9.17 6.35 1.68
N MET A 59 10.39 5.97 1.30
CA MET A 59 10.67 4.61 0.79
C MET A 59 10.47 3.54 1.87
N THR A 60 10.83 3.85 3.11
CA THR A 60 10.66 2.93 4.24
C THR A 60 9.17 2.72 4.52
N GLU A 61 8.38 3.79 4.54
CA GLU A 61 6.92 3.74 4.70
C GLU A 61 6.26 2.95 3.56
N MET A 62 6.57 3.25 2.30
CA MET A 62 6.01 2.50 1.16
C MET A 62 6.36 1.00 1.20
N TYR A 63 7.54 0.64 1.69
CA TYR A 63 7.93 -0.76 1.77
C TYR A 63 7.25 -1.49 2.94
N TYR A 64 7.44 -1.00 4.17
CA TYR A 64 6.97 -1.70 5.37
C TYR A 64 5.48 -1.50 5.65
N ASP A 65 4.92 -0.35 5.31
CA ASP A 65 3.53 -0.01 5.62
C ASP A 65 2.57 -0.25 4.44
N ARG A 66 3.09 -0.59 3.24
CA ARG A 66 2.27 -0.93 2.07
C ARG A 66 2.66 -2.21 1.37
N ALA A 67 3.90 -2.33 0.88
CA ALA A 67 4.29 -3.49 0.06
C ALA A 67 4.27 -4.82 0.82
N VAL A 68 4.79 -4.84 2.06
CA VAL A 68 4.74 -6.03 2.91
C VAL A 68 3.29 -6.41 3.28
N PRO A 69 2.44 -5.50 3.81
CA PRO A 69 1.03 -5.79 4.05
C PRO A 69 0.28 -6.29 2.82
N LEU A 70 0.55 -5.71 1.64
CA LEU A 70 -0.07 -6.11 0.39
C LEU A 70 0.32 -7.54 -0.02
N ALA A 71 1.58 -7.94 0.17
CA ALA A 71 2.01 -9.31 -0.06
C ALA A 71 1.29 -10.29 0.88
N THR A 72 1.18 -9.95 2.18
CA THR A 72 0.43 -10.74 3.17
C THR A 72 -1.04 -10.90 2.78
N LEU A 73 -1.70 -9.84 2.30
CA LEU A 73 -3.07 -9.91 1.79
C LEU A 73 -3.19 -10.75 0.50
N GLY A 74 -2.14 -10.78 -0.33
CA GLY A 74 -2.05 -11.66 -1.48
C GLY A 74 -2.03 -13.14 -1.08
N ASP A 75 -1.30 -13.49 -0.02
CA ASP A 75 -1.29 -14.86 0.53
C ASP A 75 -2.66 -15.24 1.12
N VAL A 76 -3.32 -14.31 1.82
CA VAL A 76 -4.70 -14.50 2.32
C VAL A 76 -5.68 -14.80 1.18
N ASP A 77 -5.60 -14.04 0.09
CA ASP A 77 -6.46 -14.24 -1.08
C ASP A 77 -6.22 -15.61 -1.75
N ALA A 78 -4.95 -16.02 -1.87
CA ALA A 78 -4.58 -17.33 -2.41
C ALA A 78 -5.13 -18.47 -1.54
N ASP A 79 -4.89 -18.43 -0.23
CA ASP A 79 -5.40 -19.41 0.74
C ASP A 79 -6.94 -19.47 0.74
N PHE A 80 -7.59 -18.30 0.61
CA PHE A 80 -9.04 -18.22 0.50
C PHE A 80 -9.57 -18.94 -0.77
N LEU A 81 -8.90 -18.77 -1.90
CA LEU A 81 -9.23 -19.49 -3.14
C LEU A 81 -8.94 -21.00 -3.05
N TYR A 82 -7.91 -21.40 -2.31
CA TYR A 82 -7.65 -22.83 -2.06
C TYR A 82 -8.77 -23.51 -1.27
N ILE A 83 -9.36 -22.83 -0.27
CA ILE A 83 -10.54 -23.35 0.44
C ILE A 83 -11.68 -23.59 -0.56
N ARG A 84 -11.93 -22.65 -1.47
CA ARG A 84 -12.96 -22.81 -2.51
C ARG A 84 -12.71 -24.05 -3.36
N GLY A 85 -11.50 -24.25 -3.85
CA GLY A 85 -11.14 -25.44 -4.64
C GLY A 85 -11.32 -26.74 -3.85
N ASN A 86 -10.93 -26.72 -2.58
CA ASN A 86 -11.03 -27.87 -1.70
C ASN A 86 -12.48 -28.25 -1.34
N LEU A 87 -13.41 -27.29 -1.30
CA LEU A 87 -14.83 -27.62 -1.14
C LEU A 87 -15.36 -28.47 -2.28
N TYR A 88 -15.02 -28.13 -3.54
CA TYR A 88 -15.41 -28.95 -4.69
C TYR A 88 -14.70 -30.31 -4.69
N LYS A 89 -13.42 -30.36 -4.30
CA LYS A 89 -12.69 -31.62 -4.11
C LYS A 89 -13.32 -32.51 -3.04
N TYR A 90 -13.77 -31.92 -1.93
CA TYR A 90 -14.42 -32.62 -0.81
C TYR A 90 -15.74 -33.27 -1.25
N LEU A 91 -16.50 -32.57 -2.07
CA LEU A 91 -17.72 -33.09 -2.67
C LEU A 91 -17.42 -34.25 -3.63
N SER A 92 -16.50 -34.04 -4.58
CA SER A 92 -16.32 -34.93 -5.74
C SER A 92 -15.41 -36.14 -5.53
N ILE A 93 -14.57 -36.16 -4.47
CA ILE A 93 -13.58 -37.24 -4.24
C ILE A 93 -13.75 -37.80 -2.81
N PRO A 94 -14.70 -38.73 -2.59
CA PRO A 94 -15.01 -39.29 -1.27
C PRO A 94 -13.79 -39.84 -0.52
N ASP A 95 -12.92 -40.59 -1.20
CA ASP A 95 -11.74 -41.22 -0.62
C ASP A 95 -10.71 -40.22 -0.08
N GLN A 96 -10.76 -38.95 -0.53
CA GLN A 96 -9.86 -37.88 -0.09
C GLN A 96 -10.50 -36.89 0.89
N ARG A 97 -11.74 -37.13 1.35
CA ARG A 97 -12.47 -36.20 2.23
C ARG A 97 -11.67 -35.86 3.48
N ALA A 98 -11.19 -36.84 4.23
CA ALA A 98 -10.43 -36.61 5.46
C ALA A 98 -9.19 -35.72 5.24
N LYS A 99 -8.42 -35.98 4.17
CA LYS A 99 -7.27 -35.15 3.80
C LYS A 99 -7.69 -33.74 3.42
N THR A 100 -8.71 -33.61 2.57
CA THR A 100 -9.21 -32.32 2.08
C THR A 100 -9.77 -31.46 3.21
N LYS A 101 -10.43 -32.06 4.22
CA LYS A 101 -10.90 -31.34 5.43
C LYS A 101 -9.73 -30.78 6.24
N ASN A 102 -8.66 -31.55 6.38
CA ASN A 102 -7.45 -31.07 7.05
C ASN A 102 -6.81 -29.90 6.28
N GLU A 103 -6.74 -29.99 4.95
CA GLU A 103 -6.26 -28.90 4.09
C GLU A 103 -7.12 -27.63 4.27
N ILE A 104 -8.45 -27.75 4.29
CA ILE A 104 -9.36 -26.60 4.55
C ILE A 104 -9.07 -25.95 5.91
N ASN A 105 -8.93 -26.75 6.96
CA ASN A 105 -8.64 -26.24 8.31
C ASN A 105 -7.25 -25.59 8.39
N GLU A 106 -6.26 -26.13 7.66
CA GLU A 106 -4.93 -25.52 7.56
C GLU A 106 -5.01 -24.14 6.90
N TYR A 107 -5.74 -24.00 5.79
CA TYR A 107 -5.94 -22.71 5.15
C TYR A 107 -6.72 -21.72 6.03
N PHE A 108 -7.70 -22.17 6.81
CA PHE A 108 -8.31 -21.31 7.84
C PHE A 108 -7.30 -20.79 8.85
N SER A 109 -6.39 -21.66 9.32
CA SER A 109 -5.35 -21.24 10.25
C SER A 109 -4.37 -20.24 9.61
N LYS A 110 -3.94 -20.49 8.37
CA LYS A 110 -3.02 -19.58 7.65
C LYS A 110 -3.64 -18.21 7.41
N ILE A 111 -4.89 -18.16 6.99
CA ILE A 111 -5.62 -16.89 6.81
C ILE A 111 -5.70 -16.14 8.14
N ASN A 112 -6.05 -16.80 9.24
CA ASN A 112 -6.08 -16.15 10.56
C ASN A 112 -4.71 -15.59 10.94
N GLN A 113 -3.65 -16.38 10.77
CA GLN A 113 -2.28 -15.97 11.08
C GLN A 113 -1.82 -14.78 10.24
N ASN A 114 -2.07 -14.81 8.93
CA ASN A 114 -1.70 -13.73 8.02
C ASN A 114 -2.53 -12.47 8.29
N MET A 115 -3.80 -12.61 8.63
CA MET A 115 -4.63 -11.46 9.02
C MET A 115 -4.19 -10.88 10.37
N ASP A 116 -3.74 -11.69 11.32
CA ASP A 116 -3.16 -11.20 12.57
C ASP A 116 -1.82 -10.49 12.35
N ALA A 117 -0.99 -11.01 11.45
CA ALA A 117 0.24 -10.35 11.02
C ALA A 117 -0.05 -9.00 10.36
N TYR A 118 -1.07 -8.93 9.49
CA TYR A 118 -1.54 -7.69 8.89
C TYR A 118 -2.09 -6.71 9.95
N ARG A 119 -2.84 -7.19 10.95
CA ARG A 119 -3.33 -6.33 12.05
C ARG A 119 -2.20 -5.73 12.90
N ALA A 120 -1.03 -6.36 12.92
CA ALA A 120 0.12 -5.89 13.67
C ALA A 120 0.94 -4.80 12.95
N THR A 121 0.59 -4.46 11.70
CA THR A 121 1.26 -3.38 10.95
C THR A 121 0.70 -2.01 11.34
N TYR A 122 1.26 -0.94 10.78
CA TYR A 122 0.61 0.36 10.81
C TYR A 122 -0.69 0.30 10.01
N LEU A 123 -1.79 0.82 10.56
CA LEU A 123 -3.12 0.80 9.96
C LEU A 123 -3.75 2.19 9.96
N ILE A 124 -4.23 2.62 8.79
CA ILE A 124 -5.10 3.80 8.65
C ILE A 124 -6.55 3.44 8.95
N ASP A 125 -7.40 4.45 9.17
CA ASP A 125 -8.77 4.22 9.65
C ASP A 125 -9.64 3.43 8.65
N SER A 126 -9.45 3.62 7.34
CA SER A 126 -10.14 2.81 6.34
C SER A 126 -9.75 1.33 6.38
N GLU A 127 -8.51 1.01 6.74
CA GLU A 127 -8.06 -0.38 6.89
C GLU A 127 -8.69 -1.02 8.12
N LYS A 128 -8.78 -0.29 9.24
CA LYS A 128 -9.45 -0.76 10.46
C LYS A 128 -10.94 -1.02 10.23
N GLU A 129 -11.59 -0.12 9.50
CA GLU A 129 -13.01 -0.25 9.15
C GLU A 129 -13.27 -1.48 8.27
N GLU A 130 -12.42 -1.70 7.25
CA GLU A 130 -12.53 -2.87 6.38
C GLU A 130 -12.15 -4.18 7.09
N LEU A 131 -11.16 -4.15 8.00
CA LEU A 131 -10.81 -5.30 8.85
C LEU A 131 -12.00 -5.71 9.74
N ALA A 132 -12.71 -4.76 10.33
CA ALA A 132 -13.90 -5.07 11.12
C ALA A 132 -15.01 -5.72 10.27
N ARG A 133 -15.16 -5.29 8.99
CA ARG A 133 -16.06 -5.96 8.04
C ARG A 133 -15.57 -7.37 7.70
N PHE A 134 -14.27 -7.53 7.43
CA PHE A 134 -13.67 -8.83 7.17
C PHE A 134 -13.94 -9.79 8.33
N ASP A 135 -13.73 -9.40 9.58
CA ASP A 135 -13.91 -10.28 10.75
C ASP A 135 -15.31 -10.89 10.82
N VAL A 136 -16.33 -10.07 10.56
CA VAL A 136 -17.72 -10.51 10.52
C VAL A 136 -17.95 -11.47 9.35
N LYS A 137 -17.48 -11.12 8.15
CA LYS A 137 -17.72 -11.95 6.94
C LYS A 137 -16.91 -13.23 6.93
N TRP A 138 -15.72 -13.21 7.51
CA TRP A 138 -14.87 -14.37 7.69
C TRP A 138 -15.50 -15.39 8.64
N ALA A 139 -16.01 -14.95 9.78
CA ALA A 139 -16.72 -15.84 10.70
C ALA A 139 -17.98 -16.46 10.07
N GLU A 140 -18.76 -15.66 9.32
CA GLU A 140 -19.90 -16.15 8.53
C GLU A 140 -19.46 -17.22 7.51
N PHE A 141 -18.36 -16.97 6.77
CA PHE A 141 -17.83 -17.90 5.77
C PHE A 141 -17.34 -19.20 6.37
N GLN A 142 -16.58 -19.15 7.47
CA GLN A 142 -16.12 -20.34 8.17
C GLN A 142 -17.30 -21.21 8.60
N LYS A 143 -18.38 -20.60 9.11
CA LYS A 143 -19.60 -21.33 9.46
C LYS A 143 -20.24 -21.99 8.25
N VAL A 144 -20.43 -21.26 7.15
CA VAL A 144 -21.03 -21.79 5.92
C VAL A 144 -20.19 -22.94 5.34
N VAL A 145 -18.86 -22.87 5.44
CA VAL A 145 -17.95 -23.96 5.06
C VAL A 145 -18.22 -25.19 5.92
N GLN A 146 -18.23 -25.06 7.25
CA GLN A 146 -18.46 -26.20 8.14
C GLN A 146 -19.85 -26.83 7.92
N ASP A 147 -20.88 -26.00 7.74
CA ASP A 147 -22.23 -26.46 7.43
C ASP A 147 -22.26 -27.24 6.10
N THR A 148 -21.56 -26.75 5.07
CA THR A 148 -21.47 -27.44 3.77
C THR A 148 -20.73 -28.78 3.89
N LEU A 149 -19.62 -28.83 4.64
CA LEU A 149 -18.92 -30.09 4.89
C LEU A 149 -19.82 -31.10 5.63
N ALA A 150 -20.58 -30.64 6.63
CA ALA A 150 -21.52 -31.48 7.37
C ALA A 150 -22.67 -32.00 6.50
N GLN A 151 -23.19 -31.19 5.56
CA GLN A 151 -24.19 -31.63 4.59
C GLN A 151 -23.64 -32.75 3.70
N ILE A 152 -22.42 -32.61 3.20
CA ILE A 152 -21.75 -33.63 2.38
C ILE A 152 -21.53 -34.92 3.18
N ASP A 153 -21.07 -34.81 4.42
CA ASP A 153 -20.85 -35.95 5.32
C ASP A 153 -22.16 -36.68 5.68
N ALA A 154 -23.27 -35.95 5.75
CA ALA A 154 -24.62 -36.50 5.99
C ALA A 154 -25.28 -37.12 4.74
N GLY A 155 -24.64 -37.05 3.56
CA GLY A 155 -25.20 -37.52 2.30
C GLY A 155 -26.18 -36.56 1.63
N ASN A 156 -26.33 -35.34 2.15
CA ASN A 156 -27.17 -34.27 1.62
C ASN A 156 -26.42 -33.49 0.52
N GLU A 157 -25.94 -34.21 -0.50
CA GLU A 157 -25.07 -33.64 -1.54
C GLU A 157 -25.82 -32.65 -2.45
N ALA A 158 -27.14 -32.80 -2.62
CA ALA A 158 -27.95 -31.87 -3.41
C ALA A 158 -27.99 -30.46 -2.78
N GLU A 159 -28.15 -30.38 -1.46
CA GLU A 159 -28.11 -29.15 -0.68
C GLU A 159 -26.72 -28.52 -0.72
N ALA A 160 -25.66 -29.33 -0.63
CA ALA A 160 -24.29 -28.86 -0.75
C ALA A 160 -24.01 -28.27 -2.14
N VAL A 161 -24.47 -28.93 -3.22
CA VAL A 161 -24.37 -28.42 -4.59
C VAL A 161 -25.13 -27.11 -4.76
N GLN A 162 -26.35 -26.99 -4.20
CA GLN A 162 -27.11 -25.75 -4.22
C GLN A 162 -26.38 -24.61 -3.50
N SER A 163 -25.80 -24.90 -2.34
CA SER A 163 -24.99 -23.93 -1.58
C SER A 163 -23.80 -23.43 -2.42
N LEU A 164 -23.06 -24.34 -3.06
CA LEU A 164 -21.88 -24.08 -3.88
C LEU A 164 -22.18 -23.42 -5.24
N GLY A 165 -23.36 -23.67 -5.82
CA GLY A 165 -23.74 -23.22 -7.17
C GLY A 165 -24.36 -21.82 -7.23
N GLY A 166 -24.70 -21.21 -6.10
CA GLY A 166 -25.41 -19.92 -6.04
C GLY A 166 -26.10 -19.61 -4.71
N GLY A 167 -26.11 -20.56 -3.78
CA GLY A 167 -26.69 -20.43 -2.45
C GLY A 167 -25.78 -19.72 -1.44
N ALA A 168 -25.80 -20.22 -0.20
CA ALA A 168 -25.14 -19.59 0.94
C ALA A 168 -23.62 -19.48 0.75
N MET A 169 -22.95 -20.53 0.25
CA MET A 169 -21.50 -20.50 0.04
C MET A 169 -21.11 -19.44 -0.97
N THR A 170 -21.79 -19.34 -2.11
CA THR A 170 -21.48 -18.33 -3.13
C THR A 170 -21.58 -16.92 -2.58
N LYS A 171 -22.67 -16.59 -1.87
CA LYS A 171 -22.88 -15.27 -1.27
C LYS A 171 -21.85 -14.94 -0.20
N SER A 172 -21.56 -15.90 0.68
CA SER A 172 -20.58 -15.71 1.75
C SER A 172 -19.16 -15.57 1.22
N ARG A 173 -18.82 -16.33 0.17
CA ARG A 173 -17.56 -16.19 -0.56
C ARG A 173 -17.41 -14.79 -1.16
N GLU A 174 -18.44 -14.29 -1.85
CA GLU A 174 -18.41 -12.96 -2.47
C GLU A 174 -18.28 -11.85 -1.43
N ALA A 175 -19.04 -11.94 -0.34
CA ALA A 175 -18.97 -10.97 0.74
C ALA A 175 -17.56 -10.94 1.39
N THR A 176 -16.97 -12.10 1.65
CA THR A 176 -15.62 -12.21 2.23
C THR A 176 -14.54 -11.77 1.25
N GLY A 177 -14.57 -12.30 0.02
CA GLY A 177 -13.60 -11.95 -1.02
C GLY A 177 -13.59 -10.45 -1.32
N SER A 178 -14.76 -9.80 -1.34
CA SER A 178 -14.83 -8.35 -1.52
C SER A 178 -14.09 -7.58 -0.42
N THR A 179 -14.09 -8.06 0.83
CA THR A 179 -13.35 -7.38 1.91
C THR A 179 -11.84 -7.54 1.76
N ILE A 180 -11.38 -8.71 1.30
CA ILE A 180 -9.97 -8.96 0.98
C ILE A 180 -9.52 -8.06 -0.18
N ASP A 181 -10.34 -7.96 -1.23
CA ASP A 181 -10.07 -7.09 -2.39
C ASP A 181 -10.03 -5.61 -2.02
N ASN A 182 -10.94 -5.15 -1.16
CA ASN A 182 -10.94 -3.78 -0.67
C ASN A 182 -9.68 -3.47 0.17
N LEU A 183 -9.26 -4.38 1.06
CA LEU A 183 -8.02 -4.21 1.83
C LEU A 183 -6.80 -4.10 0.92
N LYS A 184 -6.70 -4.95 -0.12
CA LYS A 184 -5.63 -4.84 -1.14
C LYS A 184 -5.70 -3.50 -1.86
N ALA A 185 -6.90 -3.06 -2.27
CA ALA A 185 -7.09 -1.81 -3.00
C ALA A 185 -6.76 -0.56 -2.17
N ILE A 186 -6.95 -0.61 -0.84
CA ILE A 186 -6.52 0.46 0.07
C ILE A 186 -4.99 0.54 0.11
N ASN A 187 -4.29 -0.60 0.13
CA ASN A 187 -2.82 -0.67 0.23
C ASN A 187 -2.06 -0.34 -1.08
N VAL A 188 -2.76 -0.25 -2.21
CA VAL A 188 -2.18 0.13 -3.51
C VAL A 188 -2.24 1.66 -3.74
N LYS A 189 -3.00 2.40 -2.92
CA LYS A 189 -3.14 3.86 -3.01
C LYS A 189 -2.11 4.57 -2.15
#